data_AF-A0A1Q5QU27-F1
#
_entry.id   AF-A0A1Q5QU27-F1
#
_cell.length_a   1.000
_cell.length_b   1.000
_cell.length_c   1.000
_cell.angle_alpha   90.00
_cell.angle_beta   90.00
_cell.angle_gamma   90.00
#
_symmetry.space_group_name_H-M   'P 1'
#
loop_
_entity.id
_entity.type
_entity.pdbx_description
1 polymer ?
#
loop_
_entity_poly.entity_id
_entity_poly.type
_entity_poly.pdbx_seq_one_letter_code
_entity_poly.pdbx_strand_id
1 'polypeptide(L)' 'MISDKVRPHHLQRKAILYVRQSSAHQVLHNRESRALQYAMRDRLMALGWSEVEVIDDDLGRS' A
#
# COMPACT_ATOMS: atom_id res chain seq x y z
N MET A 1 -9.09 14.62 9.46
CA MET A 1 -8.54 15.68 8.59
C MET A 1 -8.46 15.10 7.18
N ILE A 2 -9.22 15.66 6.24
CA ILE A 2 -9.06 15.35 4.82
C ILE A 2 -7.65 15.81 4.42
N SER A 3 -6.85 14.89 3.89
CA SER A 3 -5.48 15.18 3.45
C SER A 3 -5.53 16.11 2.24
N ASP A 4 -4.86 17.27 2.29
CA ASP A 4 -4.79 18.23 1.16
C ASP A 4 -4.21 17.62 -0.12
N LYS A 5 -3.52 16.47 0.00
CA LYS A 5 -2.96 15.72 -1.12
C LYS A 5 -4.01 14.86 -1.83
N VAL A 6 -5.14 14.56 -1.20
CA VAL A 6 -6.20 13.70 -1.75
C VAL A 6 -7.38 14.57 -2.18
N ARG A 7 -7.48 14.81 -3.49
CA ARG A 7 -8.54 15.61 -4.11
C ARG A 7 -9.63 14.70 -4.68
N PRO A 8 -10.86 15.18 -4.88
CA PRO A 8 -11.97 14.36 -5.37
C PRO A 8 -11.68 13.61 -6.67
N HIS A 9 -10.91 14.20 -7.59
CA HIS A 9 -10.52 13.54 -8.85
C HIS A 9 -9.55 12.37 -8.66
N HIS A 10 -8.82 12.28 -7.54
CA HIS A 10 -8.00 11.12 -7.22
C HIS A 10 -8.88 9.93 -6.81
N LEU A 11 -10.00 10.17 -6.14
CA LEU A 11 -10.94 9.14 -5.68
C LEU A 11 -11.80 8.55 -6.82
N GLN A 12 -11.88 9.25 -7.96
CA GLN A 12 -12.54 8.74 -9.17
C GLN A 12 -11.72 7.66 -9.88
N ARG A 13 -10.46 7.44 -9.47
CA ARG A 13 -9.56 6.43 -10.03
C ARG A 13 -9.29 5.37 -8.96
N LYS A 14 -8.97 4.15 -9.38
CA LYS A 14 -8.45 3.14 -8.47
C LYS A 14 -7.13 3.58 -7.84
N ALA A 15 -6.94 3.27 -6.56
CA ALA A 15 -5.64 3.40 -5.92
C ALA A 15 -4.80 2.15 -6.21
N ILE A 16 -3.53 2.35 -6.53
CA ILE A 16 -2.55 1.27 -6.66
C ILE A 16 -1.62 1.33 -5.47
N LEU A 17 -1.61 0.27 -4.66
CA LEU A 17 -0.67 0.07 -3.59
C LEU A 17 0.42 -0.90 -4.06
N TYR A 18 1.59 -0.35 -4.37
CA TYR A 18 2.71 -1.14 -4.80
C TYR A 18 3.63 -1.47 -3.61
N VAL A 19 3.79 -2.76 -3.35
CA VAL A 19 4.55 -3.28 -2.22
C VAL A 19 5.88 -3.83 -2.71
N ARG A 20 6.97 -3.14 -2.37
CA ARG A 20 8.33 -3.62 -2.64
C ARG A 20 8.81 -4.56 -1.53
N GLN A 21 9.40 -5.69 -1.91
CA GLN A 21 10.15 -6.52 -1.00
C GLN A 21 11.37 -5.74 -0.48
N SER A 22 11.55 -5.74 0.84
CA SER A 22 12.82 -5.38 1.46
C SER A 22 13.81 -6.54 1.24
N SER A 23 15.12 -6.30 1.31
CA SER A 23 16.10 -7.39 1.11
C SER A 23 15.88 -8.54 2.11
N ALA A 24 16.34 -9.76 1.81
CA ALA A 24 16.16 -10.93 2.68
C ALA A 24 16.63 -10.67 4.14
N HIS A 25 17.69 -9.89 4.30
CA HIS A 25 18.18 -9.42 5.60
C HIS A 25 17.17 -8.48 6.30
N GLN A 26 16.55 -7.56 5.56
CA GLN A 26 15.53 -6.65 6.09
C GLN A 26 14.22 -7.36 6.44
N VAL A 27 13.83 -8.42 5.74
CA VAL A 27 12.60 -9.18 6.04
C VAL A 27 12.70 -9.91 7.38
N LEU A 28 13.87 -10.46 7.70
CA LEU A 28 14.14 -11.13 8.98
C LEU A 28 14.05 -10.17 10.18
N HIS A 29 14.45 -8.91 9.98
CA HIS A 29 14.51 -7.91 11.05
C HIS A 29 13.30 -6.95 11.11
N ASN A 30 12.49 -6.83 10.04
CA ASN A 30 11.41 -5.83 9.94
C ASN A 30 10.03 -6.46 9.71
N ARG A 31 9.61 -7.38 10.60
CA ARG A 31 8.28 -8.01 10.55
C ARG A 31 7.11 -7.01 10.60
N GLU A 32 7.27 -5.90 11.32
CA GLU A 32 6.26 -4.83 11.38
C GLU A 32 6.03 -4.15 10.02
N SER A 33 7.04 -4.10 9.15
CA SER A 33 6.94 -3.49 7.81
C SER A 33 5.89 -4.18 6.95
N ARG A 34 5.76 -5.51 7.05
CA ARG A 34 4.77 -6.28 6.30
C ARG A 34 3.34 -6.03 6.80
N ALA A 35 3.14 -5.90 8.11
CA ALA A 35 1.85 -5.55 8.69
C ALA A 35 1.44 -4.12 8.29
N LEU A 36 2.41 -3.19 8.26
CA LEU A 36 2.19 -1.80 7.87
C LEU A 36 1.78 -1.66 6.40
N GLN A 37 2.35 -2.49 5.52
CA GLN A 37 2.00 -2.51 4.10
C GLN A 37 0.55 -2.91 3.87
N TYR A 38 0.02 -3.90 4.60
CA TYR A 38 -1.40 -4.25 4.51
C TYR A 38 -2.31 -3.20 5.20
N ALA A 39 -1.88 -2.62 6.32
CA ALA A 39 -2.61 -1.52 6.96
C ALA A 39 -2.74 -0.26 6.06
N MET A 40 -1.84 -0.11 5.08
CA MET A 40 -1.92 0.95 4.07
C MET A 40 -3.16 0.83 3.18
N ARG A 41 -3.62 -0.40 2.90
CA ARG A 41 -4.87 -0.64 2.16
C ARG A 41 -6.05 -0.07 2.93
N ASP A 42 -6.17 -0.39 4.22
CA ASP A 42 -7.26 0.09 5.07
C ASP A 42 -7.23 1.62 5.19
N ARG A 43 -6.02 2.20 5.25
CA ARG A 43 -5.85 3.65 5.21
C ARG A 43 -6.34 4.28 3.91
N LEU A 44 -6.08 3.66 2.75
CA LEU A 44 -6.58 4.15 1.45
C LEU A 44 -8.11 4.08 1.38
N MET A 45 -8.71 3.02 1.90
CA MET A 45 -10.17 2.90 2.03
C MET A 45 -10.73 4.01 2.95
N ALA A 46 -10.10 4.25 4.10
CA ALA A 46 -10.50 5.32 5.03
C ALA A 46 -10.34 6.74 4.44
N LEU A 47 -9.48 6.91 3.42
CA LEU A 47 -9.33 8.15 2.67
C LEU A 47 -10.37 8.32 1.53
N GLY A 48 -11.20 7.31 1.28
CA GLY A 48 -12.34 7.38 0.37
C GLY A 48 -12.16 6.71 -0.99
N TRP A 49 -11.10 5.91 -1.19
CA TRP A 49 -11.00 5.09 -2.39
C TRP A 49 -11.97 3.92 -2.34
N SER A 50 -12.75 3.73 -3.40
CA SER A 50 -13.65 2.58 -3.56
C SER A 50 -12.93 1.32 -4.03
N GLU A 51 -11.82 1.49 -4.76
CA GLU A 51 -11.04 0.41 -5.35
C GLU A 51 -9.57 0.60 -5.03
N VAL A 52 -8.98 -0.41 -4.39
CA VAL A 52 -7.55 -0.46 -4.04
C VAL A 52 -6.97 -1.77 -4.55
N GLU A 53 -6.07 -1.68 -5.52
CA GLU A 53 -5.33 -2.83 -6.05
C GLU A 53 -3.95 -2.88 -5.39
N VAL A 54 -3.57 -4.05 -4.88
CA VAL A 54 -2.27 -4.28 -4.27
C VAL A 54 -1.42 -5.10 -5.23
N ILE A 55 -0.23 -4.60 -5.56
CA ILE A 55 0.73 -5.27 -6.43
C ILE A 55 1.96 -5.60 -5.58
N ASP A 56 2.24 -6.89 -5.40
CA ASP A 56 3.34 -7.43 -4.59
C ASP A 56 4.31 -8.33 -5.40
N ASP A 57 4.38 -8.09 -6.72
CA ASP A 57 5.05 -8.92 -7.74
C ASP A 57 6.58 -9.12 -7.55
N ASP A 58 7.20 -8.42 -6.59
CA ASP A 58 8.60 -8.61 -6.21
C ASP A 58 8.80 -9.82 -5.24
N LEU A 59 7.75 -10.58 -4.91
CA LEU A 59 7.78 -11.67 -3.92
C LEU A 59 8.39 -13.01 -4.38
N GLY A 60 8.82 -13.17 -5.64
CA GLY A 60 9.35 -14.49 -6.04
C GLY A 60 9.67 -14.69 -7.50
N ARG A 61 10.50 -13.85 -8.11
CA ARG A 61 11.23 -14.24 -9.32
C ARG A 61 12.73 -14.28 -9.05
N SER A 62 13.19 -15.46 -8.63
CA SER A 62 14.58 -15.91 -8.73
C SER A 62 14.56 -17.35 -9.19
#